data_AF-A0A1M6ENG5-F1
#
_entry.id   AF-A0A1M6ENG5-F1
#
_cell.length_a   1.000
_cell.length_b   1.000
_cell.length_c   1.000
_cell.angle_alpha   90.00
_cell.angle_beta   90.00
_cell.angle_gamma   90.00
#
_symmetry.space_group_name_H-M   'P 1'
#
loop_
_entity.id
_entity.type
_entity.pdbx_description
1 polymer ?
#
loop_
_entity_poly.entity_id
_entity_poly.type
_entity_poly.pdbx_seq_one_letter_code
_entity_poly.pdbx_strand_id
1 'polypeptide(L)'
;MNRKVQAFLLVLIASILVTGCSSRSSQQNTTPSPAAPTVGVIDMRQAVQAHPKYSEHEPLQKAITTLEAQLAAAQSGAAATPSGNLSPAGSYGNQMMSGVQATLEQEYQTKMTAKQNELTQRLEKKAAELKAGESEELKAYAAEVEPNYQPQIFNLQLKMKTVQLSKEEIDSLSKQMEALQKERDEKIAAKDKELAERLTEQMQQEQAGANRELNQYAEQLRKEQAAQAAAKQQEAAARIPSTGASLAMPSGGDPQRVELERQLAAKQQELRNLEDTIVEAVRDKAAQIAAAKGLSSVLTNVNTNISAVDITSDVIAEFKKP
;
A
#
# COMPACT_ATOMS: atom_id res chain seq x y z
N MET A 1 1.89 -17.32 -86.08
CA MET A 1 0.66 -17.07 -85.28
C MET A 1 0.80 -15.66 -84.73
N ASN A 2 0.33 -14.56 -85.35
CA ASN A 2 -0.98 -14.16 -85.88
C ASN A 2 -2.15 -14.27 -84.88
N ARG A 3 -2.45 -13.15 -84.20
CA ARG A 3 -3.72 -12.37 -84.24
C ARG A 3 -3.58 -11.18 -83.24
N LYS A 4 -3.42 -9.92 -83.66
CA LYS A 4 -4.43 -8.97 -84.23
C LYS A 4 -5.58 -8.72 -83.22
N VAL A 5 -6.07 -7.50 -82.90
CA VAL A 5 -5.93 -6.14 -83.47
C VAL A 5 -6.88 -5.21 -82.69
N GLN A 6 -6.52 -3.91 -82.56
CA GLN A 6 -7.37 -2.68 -82.47
C GLN A 6 -8.45 -2.56 -81.38
N ALA A 7 -9.02 -1.40 -81.07
CA ALA A 7 -8.71 0.04 -81.11
C ALA A 7 -9.93 0.73 -80.48
N PHE A 8 -9.78 1.88 -79.82
CA PHE A 8 -10.44 3.14 -80.20
C PHE A 8 -10.30 4.21 -79.12
N LEU A 9 -10.26 5.43 -79.60
CA LEU A 9 -10.11 6.73 -78.96
C LEU A 9 -11.44 7.49 -79.14
N LEU A 10 -11.93 8.22 -78.14
CA LEU A 10 -12.88 9.38 -78.17
C LEU A 10 -13.48 9.55 -76.76
N VAL A 11 -13.14 10.58 -75.96
CA VAL A 11 -13.59 12.00 -75.95
C VAL A 11 -15.05 12.20 -75.45
N LEU A 12 -15.22 13.26 -74.63
CA LEU A 12 -16.44 13.94 -74.11
C LEU A 12 -17.00 13.39 -72.77
N ILE A 13 -16.82 14.08 -71.63
CA ILE A 13 -17.41 15.36 -71.15
C ILE A 13 -18.74 15.16 -70.38
N ALA A 14 -18.75 15.77 -69.19
CA ALA A 14 -19.89 16.29 -68.41
C ALA A 14 -20.76 15.34 -67.56
N SER A 15 -20.52 15.45 -66.24
CA SER A 15 -21.45 16.08 -65.28
C SER A 15 -22.46 15.24 -64.45
N ILE A 16 -22.15 15.22 -63.14
CA ILE A 16 -23.01 15.46 -61.94
C ILE A 16 -23.99 14.35 -61.49
N LEU A 17 -23.73 13.74 -60.31
CA LEU A 17 -24.46 13.91 -59.02
C LEU A 17 -24.05 12.86 -57.94
N VAL A 18 -23.48 13.39 -56.83
CA VAL A 18 -23.69 13.10 -55.37
C VAL A 18 -23.67 11.62 -54.91
N THR A 19 -22.79 11.18 -53.99
CA THR A 19 -22.93 11.30 -52.51
C THR A 19 -21.60 11.00 -51.76
N GLY A 20 -21.43 11.54 -50.54
CA GLY A 20 -20.22 11.65 -49.67
C GLY A 20 -19.46 10.36 -49.27
N CYS A 21 -18.36 10.39 -48.50
CA CYS A 21 -17.96 11.29 -47.40
C CYS A 21 -16.43 11.46 -47.23
N SER A 22 -16.08 12.51 -46.48
CA SER A 22 -14.81 12.97 -45.89
C SER A 22 -13.98 11.89 -45.16
N SER A 23 -12.65 11.98 -44.96
CA SER A 23 -11.90 13.08 -44.31
C SER A 23 -10.38 12.88 -44.52
N ARG A 24 -9.66 13.99 -44.65
CA ARG A 24 -8.21 14.06 -44.87
C ARG A 24 -7.43 13.84 -43.57
N SER A 25 -6.39 13.02 -43.72
CA SER A 25 -5.29 12.79 -42.78
C SER A 25 -4.58 14.09 -42.39
N SER A 26 -4.58 14.39 -41.09
CA SER A 26 -3.66 15.34 -40.48
C SER A 26 -2.64 14.53 -39.67
N GLN A 27 -1.38 14.70 -40.04
CA GLN A 27 -0.21 14.24 -39.31
C GLN A 27 -0.24 14.79 -37.89
N GLN A 28 -0.23 13.91 -36.90
CA GLN A 28 -0.02 14.27 -35.50
C GLN A 28 1.48 14.14 -35.19
N ASN A 29 2.18 15.27 -35.22
CA ASN A 29 3.47 15.41 -34.54
C ASN A 29 3.21 15.27 -33.04
N THR A 30 3.70 14.19 -32.42
CA THR A 30 3.69 14.03 -30.96
C THR A 30 4.87 14.79 -30.38
N THR A 31 4.65 16.06 -30.06
CA THR A 31 5.40 16.75 -29.02
C THR A 31 5.07 16.07 -27.69
N PRO A 32 6.04 15.67 -26.85
CA PRO A 32 5.73 15.10 -25.55
C PRO A 32 5.12 16.20 -24.68
N SER A 33 3.85 16.01 -24.33
CA SER A 33 3.21 16.74 -23.23
C SER A 33 4.05 16.55 -21.97
N PRO A 34 4.28 17.59 -21.14
CA PRO A 34 4.78 17.36 -19.79
C PRO A 34 3.70 16.52 -19.10
N ALA A 35 4.00 15.26 -18.83
CA ALA A 35 3.09 14.40 -18.10
C ALA A 35 2.94 15.00 -16.71
N ALA A 36 1.70 15.27 -16.29
CA ALA A 36 1.41 15.59 -14.90
C ALA A 36 2.02 14.49 -14.01
N PRO A 37 2.63 14.84 -12.86
CA PRO A 37 3.20 13.86 -11.96
C PRO A 37 2.11 12.84 -11.58
N THR A 38 2.25 11.62 -12.11
CA THR A 38 1.23 10.59 -11.97
C THR A 38 1.48 9.85 -10.67
N VAL A 39 0.47 9.76 -9.81
CA VAL A 39 0.59 9.06 -8.53
C VAL A 39 0.42 7.56 -8.76
N GLY A 40 1.25 6.75 -8.10
CA GLY A 40 1.14 5.30 -8.07
C GLY A 40 0.36 4.79 -6.86
N VAL A 41 -0.23 3.60 -6.97
CA VAL A 41 -0.85 2.88 -5.84
C VAL A 41 -0.25 1.48 -5.75
N ILE A 42 -0.03 1.00 -4.52
CA ILE A 42 0.40 -0.37 -4.25
C ILE A 42 -0.49 -1.01 -3.18
N ASP A 43 -0.96 -2.24 -3.42
CA ASP A 43 -1.50 -3.09 -2.36
C ASP A 43 -0.32 -3.71 -1.59
N MET A 44 -0.04 -3.14 -0.41
CA MET A 44 1.06 -3.60 0.42
C MET A 44 0.85 -5.01 0.96
N ARG A 45 -0.39 -5.42 1.23
CA ARG A 45 -0.66 -6.78 1.73
C ARG A 45 -0.36 -7.79 0.64
N GLN A 46 -0.85 -7.54 -0.57
CA GLN A 46 -0.62 -8.41 -1.71
C GLN A 46 0.87 -8.49 -2.07
N ALA A 47 1.59 -7.36 -2.04
CA ALA A 47 3.02 -7.31 -2.34
C ALA A 47 3.88 -8.03 -1.28
N VAL A 48 3.58 -7.87 0.01
CA VAL A 48 4.28 -8.58 1.11
C VAL A 48 4.04 -10.09 1.03
N GLN A 49 2.80 -10.52 0.80
CA GLN A 49 2.45 -11.95 0.69
C GLN A 49 3.11 -12.63 -0.51
N ALA A 50 3.35 -11.88 -1.58
CA ALA A 50 4.02 -12.38 -2.77
C ALA A 50 5.55 -12.43 -2.66
N HIS A 51 6.13 -11.91 -1.57
CA HIS A 51 7.57 -11.88 -1.38
C HIS A 51 8.14 -13.29 -1.14
N PRO A 52 9.29 -13.69 -1.72
CA PRO A 52 9.84 -15.05 -1.62
C PRO A 52 10.07 -15.52 -0.18
N LYS A 53 10.56 -14.62 0.68
CA LYS A 53 10.79 -14.90 2.11
C LYS A 53 9.51 -14.97 2.96
N TYR A 54 8.35 -14.60 2.42
CA TYR A 54 7.08 -14.72 3.16
C TYR A 54 6.76 -16.18 3.51
N SER A 55 7.32 -17.14 2.78
CA SER A 55 7.26 -18.57 3.11
C SER A 55 7.84 -18.93 4.50
N GLU A 56 8.72 -18.09 5.06
CA GLU A 56 9.34 -18.27 6.38
C GLU A 56 8.43 -17.79 7.53
N HIS A 57 7.35 -17.07 7.24
CA HIS A 57 6.44 -16.50 8.23
C HIS A 57 5.68 -17.58 9.02
N GLU A 58 5.05 -18.51 8.29
CA GLU A 58 4.26 -19.60 8.88
C GLU A 58 5.06 -20.53 9.82
N PRO A 59 6.27 -21.01 9.46
CA PRO A 59 7.07 -21.83 10.38
C PRO A 59 7.55 -21.05 11.60
N LEU A 60 7.87 -19.75 11.48
CA LEU A 60 8.22 -18.92 12.64
C LEU A 60 7.03 -18.72 13.58
N GLN A 61 5.84 -18.48 13.02
CA GLN A 61 4.61 -18.36 13.80
C GLN A 61 4.31 -19.67 14.55
N LYS A 62 4.40 -20.82 13.87
CA LYS A 62 4.26 -22.14 14.52
C LYS A 62 5.28 -22.36 15.63
N ALA A 63 6.53 -21.96 15.44
CA ALA A 63 7.58 -22.09 16.45
C ALA A 63 7.28 -21.22 17.68
N ILE A 64 6.80 -19.99 17.48
CA ILE A 64 6.36 -19.09 18.55
C ILE A 64 5.21 -19.71 19.35
N THR A 65 4.13 -20.14 18.68
CA THR A 65 2.98 -20.79 19.34
C THR A 65 3.40 -22.06 20.09
N THR A 66 4.33 -22.83 19.52
CA THR A 66 4.85 -24.05 20.16
C THR A 66 5.64 -23.71 21.44
N LEU A 67 6.48 -22.68 21.41
CA LEU A 67 7.26 -22.22 22.57
C LEU A 67 6.36 -21.64 23.66
N GLU A 68 5.32 -20.88 23.28
CA GLU A 68 4.30 -20.38 24.21
C GLU A 68 3.54 -21.53 24.89
N ALA A 69 3.18 -22.58 24.13
CA ALA A 69 2.56 -23.78 24.69
C ALA A 69 3.51 -24.55 25.64
N GLN A 70 4.80 -24.65 25.31
CA GLN A 70 5.80 -25.27 26.18
C GLN A 70 6.02 -24.48 27.47
N LEU A 71 6.01 -23.15 27.40
CA LEU A 71 6.06 -22.29 28.59
C LEU A 71 4.82 -22.45 29.48
N ALA A 72 3.63 -22.52 28.88
CA ALA A 72 2.39 -22.77 29.62
C ALA A 72 2.38 -24.17 30.29
N ALA A 73 2.92 -25.19 29.60
CA ALA A 73 3.07 -26.54 30.15
C ALA A 73 4.08 -26.60 31.31
N ALA A 74 5.21 -25.89 31.17
CA ALA A 74 6.20 -25.78 32.24
C ALA A 74 5.65 -25.01 33.46
N GLN A 75 4.78 -24.02 33.24
CA GLN A 75 4.09 -23.29 34.32
C GLN A 75 3.05 -24.13 35.08
N SER A 76 2.47 -25.15 34.44
CA SER A 76 1.50 -26.06 35.06
C SER A 76 2.12 -27.26 35.78
N GLY A 77 3.46 -27.37 35.81
CA GLY A 77 4.16 -28.48 36.48
C GLY A 77 4.11 -29.80 35.71
N ALA A 78 3.73 -29.78 34.43
CA ALA A 78 3.70 -30.96 33.57
C ALA A 78 5.10 -31.30 33.02
N ALA A 79 6.07 -31.53 33.92
CA ALA A 79 7.32 -32.16 33.51
C ALA A 79 7.02 -33.62 33.13
N ALA A 80 7.34 -33.99 31.89
CA ALA A 80 7.19 -35.34 31.38
C ALA A 80 7.93 -36.35 32.30
N THR A 81 7.19 -37.06 33.14
CA THR A 81 7.65 -38.32 33.74
C THR A 81 7.29 -39.44 32.76
N PRO A 82 8.26 -40.09 32.11
CA PRO A 82 7.99 -41.25 31.28
C PRO A 82 7.85 -42.46 32.21
N SER A 83 6.67 -42.63 32.82
CA SER A 83 6.30 -43.89 33.47
C SER A 83 4.78 -43.99 33.55
N GLY A 84 4.26 -45.08 32.98
CA GLY A 84 2.85 -45.31 32.68
C GLY A 84 1.91 -45.11 33.87
N ASN A 85 1.10 -44.06 33.77
CA ASN A 85 -0.36 -44.07 33.95
C ASN A 85 -0.82 -42.62 33.89
N LEU A 86 -1.17 -42.13 32.69
CA LEU A 86 -1.97 -40.92 32.61
C LEU A 86 -3.37 -41.27 33.12
N SER A 87 -3.69 -40.85 34.34
CA SER A 87 -5.05 -40.88 34.85
C SER A 87 -5.99 -40.18 33.85
N PRO A 88 -7.20 -40.70 33.57
CA PRO A 88 -8.16 -40.10 32.63
C PRO A 88 -8.45 -38.60 32.88
N ALA A 89 -8.30 -38.15 34.13
CA ALA A 89 -8.41 -36.75 34.55
C ALA A 89 -7.35 -35.81 33.93
N GLY A 90 -6.11 -36.28 33.72
CA GLY A 90 -5.02 -35.50 33.11
C GLY A 90 -5.19 -35.31 31.60
N SER A 91 -5.75 -36.31 30.91
CA SER A 91 -6.09 -36.21 29.49
C SER A 91 -7.24 -35.23 29.23
N TYR A 92 -8.25 -35.19 30.11
CA TYR A 92 -9.38 -34.28 29.99
C TYR A 92 -8.97 -32.81 30.24
N GLY A 93 -8.13 -32.57 31.24
CA GLY A 93 -7.57 -31.24 31.51
C GLY A 93 -6.73 -30.69 30.34
N ASN A 94 -5.94 -31.54 29.70
CA ASN A 94 -5.11 -31.14 28.55
C ASN A 94 -5.97 -30.78 27.31
N GLN A 95 -7.01 -31.58 27.02
CA GLN A 95 -7.92 -31.33 25.90
C GLN A 95 -8.79 -30.06 26.10
N MET A 96 -9.19 -29.77 27.34
CA MET A 96 -9.85 -28.52 27.71
C MET A 96 -8.92 -27.32 27.49
N MET A 97 -7.66 -27.39 27.94
CA MET A 97 -6.68 -26.32 27.77
C MET A 97 -6.34 -26.06 26.30
N SER A 98 -6.24 -27.08 25.45
CA SER A 98 -6.01 -26.90 24.02
C SER A 98 -7.17 -26.18 23.31
N GLY A 99 -8.42 -26.47 23.71
CA GLY A 99 -9.60 -25.78 23.15
C GLY A 99 -9.65 -24.31 23.57
N VAL A 100 -9.29 -24.02 24.82
CA VAL A 100 -9.17 -22.65 25.35
C VAL A 100 -8.10 -21.85 24.59
N GLN A 101 -6.93 -22.45 24.34
CA GLN A 101 -5.85 -21.81 23.59
C GLN A 101 -6.27 -21.50 22.14
N ALA A 102 -6.91 -22.46 21.46
CA ALA A 102 -7.40 -22.26 20.09
C ALA A 102 -8.45 -21.13 20.01
N THR A 103 -9.32 -21.01 21.02
CA THR A 103 -10.33 -19.95 21.08
C THR A 103 -9.69 -18.58 21.29
N LEU A 104 -8.72 -18.49 22.21
CA LEU A 104 -7.96 -17.26 22.47
C LEU A 104 -7.18 -16.82 21.23
N GLU A 105 -6.55 -17.74 20.52
CA GLU A 105 -5.84 -17.44 19.25
C GLU A 105 -6.81 -16.92 18.18
N GLN A 106 -7.98 -17.55 18.03
CA GLN A 106 -8.98 -17.09 17.08
C GLN A 106 -9.51 -15.68 17.44
N GLU A 107 -9.75 -15.42 18.73
CA GLU A 107 -10.13 -14.10 19.22
C GLU A 107 -9.03 -13.06 18.98
N TYR A 108 -7.76 -13.44 19.18
CA TYR A 108 -6.59 -12.60 18.90
C TYR A 108 -6.62 -12.14 17.45
N GLN A 109 -6.66 -13.11 16.53
CA GLN A 109 -6.62 -12.88 15.10
C GLN A 109 -7.80 -12.04 14.64
N THR A 110 -8.99 -12.30 15.17
CA THR A 110 -10.21 -11.55 14.83
C THR A 110 -10.09 -10.09 15.27
N LYS A 111 -9.68 -9.84 16.52
CA LYS A 111 -9.51 -8.48 17.06
C LYS A 111 -8.41 -7.71 16.34
N MET A 112 -7.27 -8.35 16.06
CA MET A 112 -6.17 -7.74 15.31
C MET A 112 -6.58 -7.39 13.88
N THR A 113 -7.29 -8.30 13.19
CA THR A 113 -7.80 -8.05 11.84
C THR A 113 -8.82 -6.90 11.84
N ALA A 114 -9.74 -6.88 12.80
CA ALA A 114 -10.71 -5.80 12.95
C ALA A 114 -10.01 -4.44 13.17
N LYS A 115 -9.01 -4.40 14.06
CA LYS A 115 -8.24 -3.17 14.32
C LYS A 115 -7.44 -2.71 13.10
N GLN A 116 -6.83 -3.65 12.38
CA GLN A 116 -6.10 -3.33 11.15
C GLN A 116 -7.04 -2.76 10.06
N ASN A 117 -8.24 -3.32 9.92
CA ASN A 117 -9.25 -2.81 9.00
C ASN A 117 -9.73 -1.40 9.40
N GLU A 118 -10.00 -1.17 10.68
CA GLU A 118 -10.37 0.15 11.22
C GLU A 118 -9.29 1.20 10.90
N LEU A 119 -8.02 0.90 11.21
CA LEU A 119 -6.90 1.79 10.94
C LEU A 119 -6.71 2.05 9.43
N THR A 120 -6.88 1.02 8.61
CA THR A 120 -6.81 1.15 7.15
C THR A 120 -7.90 2.09 6.63
N GLN A 121 -9.16 1.90 7.04
CA GLN A 121 -10.26 2.79 6.66
C GLN A 121 -10.03 4.22 7.14
N ARG A 122 -9.48 4.40 8.35
CA ARG A 122 -9.14 5.73 8.87
C ARG A 122 -8.08 6.41 8.03
N LEU A 123 -7.03 5.69 7.64
CA LEU A 123 -5.97 6.20 6.76
C LEU A 123 -6.49 6.52 5.35
N GLU A 124 -7.32 5.65 4.76
CA GLU A 124 -7.95 5.90 3.46
C GLU A 124 -8.83 7.16 3.48
N LYS A 125 -9.66 7.31 4.51
CA LYS A 125 -10.50 8.49 4.70
C LYS A 125 -9.65 9.76 4.84
N LYS A 126 -8.61 9.71 5.66
CA LYS A 126 -7.69 10.84 5.86
C LYS A 126 -6.97 11.22 4.57
N ALA A 127 -6.49 10.24 3.81
CA ALA A 127 -5.86 10.48 2.50
C ALA A 127 -6.82 11.18 1.52
N ALA A 128 -8.08 10.74 1.48
CA ALA A 128 -9.11 11.36 0.64
C ALA A 128 -9.41 12.80 1.08
N GLU A 129 -9.55 13.05 2.39
CA GLU A 129 -9.77 14.39 2.95
C GLU A 129 -8.62 15.35 2.63
N LEU A 130 -7.37 14.92 2.83
CA LEU A 130 -6.20 15.75 2.56
C LEU A 130 -6.07 16.07 1.08
N LYS A 131 -6.25 15.07 0.20
CA LYS A 131 -6.20 15.27 -1.25
C LYS A 131 -7.29 16.21 -1.75
N ALA A 132 -8.49 16.12 -1.18
CA ALA A 132 -9.58 17.04 -1.52
C ALA A 132 -9.22 18.48 -1.10
N GLY A 133 -8.70 18.66 0.11
CA GLY A 133 -8.26 19.96 0.61
C GLY A 133 -7.14 20.57 -0.23
N GLU A 134 -6.13 19.79 -0.60
CA GLU A 134 -5.03 20.27 -1.47
C GLU A 134 -5.50 20.59 -2.88
N SER A 135 -6.41 19.80 -3.45
CA SER A 135 -7.00 20.11 -4.76
C SER A 135 -7.80 21.42 -4.73
N GLU A 136 -8.48 21.72 -3.62
CA GLU A 136 -9.16 23.01 -3.43
C GLU A 136 -8.15 24.16 -3.26
N GLU A 137 -7.07 23.95 -2.48
CA GLU A 137 -6.01 24.95 -2.30
C GLU A 137 -5.30 25.26 -3.63
N LEU A 138 -4.98 24.26 -4.44
CA LEU A 138 -4.38 24.45 -5.76
C LEU A 138 -5.31 25.19 -6.71
N LYS A 139 -6.61 24.87 -6.69
CA LYS A 139 -7.62 25.56 -7.51
C LYS A 139 -7.78 27.02 -7.09
N ALA A 140 -7.80 27.29 -5.78
CA ALA A 140 -7.84 28.65 -5.25
C ALA A 140 -6.60 29.44 -5.67
N TYR A 141 -5.41 28.85 -5.51
CA TYR A 141 -4.16 29.47 -5.94
C TYR A 141 -4.13 29.75 -7.45
N ALA A 142 -4.55 28.80 -8.28
CA ALA A 142 -4.65 29.01 -9.72
C ALA A 142 -5.61 30.18 -10.06
N ALA A 143 -6.73 30.30 -9.35
CA ALA A 143 -7.69 31.39 -9.53
C ALA A 143 -7.14 32.76 -9.07
N GLU A 144 -6.19 32.80 -8.14
CA GLU A 144 -5.47 34.02 -7.75
C GLU A 144 -4.36 34.40 -8.74
N VAL A 145 -3.70 33.39 -9.33
CA VAL A 145 -2.62 33.58 -10.30
C VAL A 145 -3.18 34.02 -11.66
N GLU A 146 -4.22 33.37 -12.17
CA GLU A 146 -4.74 33.54 -13.53
C GLU A 146 -5.05 35.01 -13.93
N PRO A 147 -5.69 35.86 -13.07
CA PRO A 147 -5.99 37.24 -13.40
C PRO A 147 -4.75 38.10 -13.73
N ASN A 148 -3.57 37.72 -13.24
CA ASN A 148 -2.33 38.43 -13.51
C ASN A 148 -1.77 38.13 -14.91
N TYR A 149 -2.10 36.98 -15.50
CA TYR A 149 -1.51 36.51 -16.77
C TYR A 149 -2.50 36.53 -17.93
N GLN A 150 -3.75 36.13 -17.69
CA GLN A 150 -4.72 35.92 -18.77
C GLN A 150 -5.01 37.17 -19.61
N PRO A 151 -5.20 38.37 -19.02
CA PRO A 151 -5.38 39.59 -19.80
C PRO A 151 -4.16 39.95 -20.65
N GLN A 152 -2.94 39.72 -20.14
CA GLN A 152 -1.70 40.02 -20.85
C GLN A 152 -1.51 39.08 -22.04
N ILE A 153 -1.71 37.78 -21.83
CA ILE A 153 -1.65 36.75 -22.87
C ILE A 153 -2.70 37.04 -23.95
N PHE A 154 -3.94 37.36 -23.55
CA PHE A 154 -5.00 37.72 -24.49
C PHE A 154 -4.67 38.98 -25.30
N ASN A 155 -4.11 40.01 -24.65
CA ASN A 155 -3.69 41.23 -25.34
C ASN A 155 -2.61 40.95 -26.41
N LEU A 156 -1.62 40.13 -26.09
CA LEU A 156 -0.57 39.71 -27.03
C LEU A 156 -1.16 38.93 -28.21
N GLN A 157 -2.07 37.98 -27.94
CA GLN A 157 -2.77 37.22 -29.00
C GLN A 157 -3.61 38.13 -29.91
N LEU A 158 -4.28 39.13 -29.33
CA LEU A 158 -5.07 40.09 -30.09
C LEU A 158 -4.17 40.93 -31.00
N LYS A 159 -3.08 41.51 -30.45
CA LYS A 159 -2.11 42.30 -31.22
C LYS A 159 -1.54 41.54 -32.42
N MET A 160 -1.20 40.27 -32.23
CA MET A 160 -0.71 39.40 -33.30
C MET A 160 -1.74 39.14 -34.41
N LYS A 161 -3.04 39.20 -34.11
CA LYS A 161 -4.12 38.91 -35.07
C LYS A 161 -4.68 40.16 -35.76
N THR A 162 -4.61 41.32 -35.13
CA THR A 162 -5.32 42.53 -35.61
C THR A 162 -4.40 43.58 -36.21
N VAL A 163 -3.10 43.57 -35.91
CA VAL A 163 -2.14 44.55 -36.40
C VAL A 163 -1.30 43.95 -37.53
N GLN A 164 -1.05 44.72 -38.59
CA GLN A 164 -0.05 44.36 -39.60
C GLN A 164 1.34 44.52 -38.98
N LEU A 165 1.87 43.43 -38.44
CA LEU A 165 3.17 43.35 -37.81
C LEU A 165 4.20 42.76 -38.79
N SER A 166 5.45 43.22 -38.67
CA SER A 166 6.59 42.56 -39.30
C SER A 166 6.82 41.16 -38.69
N LYS A 167 7.60 40.34 -39.39
CA LYS A 167 7.91 38.99 -38.93
C LYS A 167 8.69 39.02 -37.61
N GLU A 168 9.61 39.97 -37.50
CA GLU A 168 10.43 40.18 -36.31
C GLU A 168 9.59 40.60 -35.08
N GLU A 169 8.56 41.41 -35.29
CA GLU A 169 7.62 41.80 -34.22
C GLU A 169 6.72 40.63 -33.78
N ILE A 170 6.24 39.82 -34.73
CA ILE A 170 5.48 38.59 -34.41
C ILE A 170 6.33 37.63 -33.59
N ASP A 171 7.58 37.40 -33.98
CA ASP A 171 8.50 36.52 -33.26
C ASP A 171 8.78 37.03 -31.83
N SER A 172 8.93 38.35 -31.67
CA SER A 172 9.10 38.98 -30.36
C SER A 172 7.87 38.84 -29.45
N LEU A 173 6.66 39.09 -29.97
CA LEU A 173 5.42 38.94 -29.21
C LEU A 173 5.13 37.48 -28.86
N SER A 174 5.48 36.55 -29.75
CA SER A 174 5.36 35.11 -29.50
C SER A 174 6.23 34.68 -28.32
N LYS A 175 7.50 35.12 -28.28
CA LYS A 175 8.41 34.84 -27.16
C LYS A 175 7.91 35.43 -25.84
N GLN A 176 7.34 36.63 -25.85
CA GLN A 176 6.76 37.24 -24.66
C GLN A 176 5.55 36.46 -24.15
N MET A 177 4.68 36.00 -25.06
CA MET A 177 3.54 35.16 -24.71
C MET A 177 3.97 33.82 -24.11
N GLU A 178 4.97 33.18 -24.71
CA GLU A 178 5.53 31.92 -24.22
C GLU A 178 6.17 32.09 -22.85
N ALA A 179 6.91 33.19 -22.62
CA ALA A 179 7.48 33.50 -21.32
C ALA A 179 6.41 33.69 -20.23
N LEU A 180 5.33 34.42 -20.53
CA LEU A 180 4.22 34.62 -19.58
C LEU A 180 3.46 33.33 -19.29
N GLN A 181 3.24 32.49 -20.30
CA GLN A 181 2.62 31.17 -20.12
C GLN A 181 3.50 30.29 -19.24
N LYS A 182 4.79 30.22 -19.55
CA LYS A 182 5.77 29.45 -18.79
C LYS A 182 5.85 29.89 -17.34
N GLU A 183 5.90 31.19 -17.07
CA GLU A 183 5.97 31.71 -15.70
C GLU A 183 4.72 31.35 -14.88
N ARG A 184 3.53 31.49 -15.46
CA ARG A 184 2.26 31.08 -14.83
C ARG A 184 2.28 29.58 -14.52
N ASP A 185 2.66 28.77 -15.50
CA ASP A 185 2.64 27.31 -15.38
C ASP A 185 3.67 26.85 -14.33
N GLU A 186 4.84 27.49 -14.27
CA GLU A 186 5.87 27.26 -13.24
C GLU A 186 5.36 27.62 -11.83
N LYS A 187 4.61 28.71 -11.67
CA LYS A 187 4.01 29.07 -10.37
C LYS A 187 3.00 28.03 -9.90
N ILE A 188 2.10 27.59 -10.79
CA ILE A 188 1.10 26.57 -10.47
C ILE A 188 1.78 25.23 -10.15
N ALA A 189 2.77 24.82 -10.96
CA ALA A 189 3.52 23.59 -10.74
C ALA A 189 4.33 23.61 -9.44
N ALA A 190 4.92 24.75 -9.07
CA ALA A 190 5.63 24.90 -7.80
C ALA A 190 4.67 24.72 -6.61
N LYS A 191 3.46 25.28 -6.69
CA LYS A 191 2.45 25.12 -5.63
C LYS A 191 1.92 23.69 -5.56
N ASP A 192 1.64 23.05 -6.69
CA ASP A 192 1.24 21.65 -6.76
C ASP A 192 2.29 20.73 -6.11
N LYS A 193 3.58 20.98 -6.39
CA LYS A 193 4.68 20.25 -5.77
C LYS A 193 4.74 20.46 -4.26
N GLU A 194 4.61 21.70 -3.78
CA GLU A 194 4.58 22.01 -2.34
C GLU A 194 3.44 21.27 -1.63
N LEU A 195 2.25 21.24 -2.24
CA LEU A 195 1.10 20.53 -1.69
C LEU A 195 1.33 19.02 -1.69
N ALA A 196 1.86 18.44 -2.76
CA ALA A 196 2.17 17.01 -2.81
C ALA A 196 3.22 16.59 -1.77
N GLU A 197 4.22 17.43 -1.49
CA GLU A 197 5.19 17.20 -0.41
C GLU A 197 4.50 17.25 0.96
N ARG A 198 3.62 18.23 1.19
CA ARG A 198 2.83 18.34 2.42
C ARG A 198 1.92 17.13 2.64
N LEU A 199 1.24 16.64 1.60
CA LEU A 199 0.44 15.41 1.66
C LEU A 199 1.27 14.23 2.13
N THR A 200 2.45 14.08 1.53
CA THR A 200 3.36 12.97 1.79
C THR A 200 3.82 13.00 3.25
N GLU A 201 4.22 14.17 3.76
CA GLU A 201 4.63 14.33 5.15
C GLU A 201 3.48 14.02 6.12
N GLN A 202 2.28 14.55 5.89
CA GLN A 202 1.13 14.30 6.74
C GLN A 202 0.70 12.83 6.72
N MET A 203 0.70 12.18 5.56
CA MET A 203 0.38 10.75 5.44
C MET A 203 1.42 9.87 6.12
N GLN A 204 2.70 10.21 6.05
CA GLN A 204 3.75 9.49 6.79
C GLN A 204 3.56 9.60 8.30
N GLN A 205 3.21 10.79 8.80
CA GLN A 205 2.93 10.99 10.23
C GLN A 205 1.70 10.17 10.69
N GLU A 206 0.62 10.18 9.91
CA GLU A 206 -0.59 9.39 10.20
C GLU A 206 -0.32 7.88 10.16
N GLN A 207 0.47 7.40 9.20
CA GLN A 207 0.87 5.99 9.11
C GLN A 207 1.74 5.58 10.30
N ALA A 208 2.69 6.43 10.70
CA ALA A 208 3.50 6.19 11.90
C ALA A 208 2.63 6.16 13.17
N GLY A 209 1.63 7.04 13.27
CA GLY A 209 0.64 7.04 14.36
C GLY A 209 -0.19 5.76 14.39
N ALA A 210 -0.74 5.34 13.24
CA ALA A 210 -1.51 4.11 13.10
C ALA A 210 -0.69 2.86 13.47
N ASN A 211 0.58 2.80 13.07
CA ASN A 211 1.48 1.70 13.45
C ASN A 211 1.74 1.64 14.95
N ARG A 212 1.95 2.80 15.60
CA ARG A 212 2.09 2.86 17.07
C ARG A 212 0.82 2.38 17.75
N GLU A 213 -0.34 2.81 17.28
CA GLU A 213 -1.64 2.39 17.83
C GLU A 213 -1.87 0.88 17.67
N LEU A 214 -1.54 0.31 16.51
CA LEU A 214 -1.65 -1.13 16.28
C LEU A 214 -0.73 -1.93 17.22
N ASN A 215 0.52 -1.48 17.40
CA ASN A 215 1.46 -2.13 18.30
C ASN A 215 1.01 -2.05 19.76
N GLN A 216 0.52 -0.88 20.20
CA GLN A 216 -0.04 -0.72 21.56
C GLN A 216 -1.26 -1.61 21.78
N TYR A 217 -2.14 -1.71 20.78
CA TYR A 217 -3.30 -2.58 20.82
C TYR A 217 -2.91 -4.07 20.90
N ALA A 218 -1.93 -4.50 20.10
CA ALA A 218 -1.41 -5.86 20.14
C ALA A 218 -0.82 -6.22 21.51
N GLU A 219 -0.03 -5.32 22.11
CA GLU A 219 0.54 -5.51 23.44
C GLU A 219 -0.53 -5.55 24.54
N GLN A 220 -1.56 -4.71 24.44
CA GLN A 220 -2.70 -4.73 25.35
C GLN A 220 -3.48 -6.05 25.23
N LEU A 221 -3.72 -6.51 24.01
CA LEU A 221 -4.45 -7.73 23.74
C LEU A 221 -3.70 -8.96 24.23
N ARG A 222 -2.37 -9.02 24.04
CA ARG A 222 -1.52 -10.08 24.62
C ARG A 222 -1.60 -10.14 26.14
N LYS A 223 -1.58 -8.98 26.81
CA LYS A 223 -1.73 -8.91 28.27
C LYS A 223 -3.11 -9.40 28.71
N GLU A 224 -4.16 -9.02 28.00
CA GLU A 224 -5.54 -9.48 28.28
C GLU A 224 -5.64 -11.01 28.11
N GLN A 225 -5.07 -11.56 27.06
CA GLN A 225 -5.07 -13.00 26.82
C GLN A 225 -4.28 -13.78 27.85
N ALA A 226 -3.11 -13.30 28.26
CA ALA A 226 -2.33 -13.90 29.34
C ALA A 226 -3.13 -13.93 30.66
N ALA A 227 -3.85 -12.83 30.97
CA ALA A 227 -4.72 -12.78 32.15
C ALA A 227 -5.91 -13.74 32.04
N GLN A 228 -6.56 -13.82 30.87
CA GLN A 228 -7.68 -14.75 30.65
C GLN A 228 -7.23 -16.21 30.70
N ALA A 229 -6.08 -16.54 30.12
CA ALA A 229 -5.50 -17.88 30.19
C ALA A 229 -5.20 -18.28 31.63
N ALA A 230 -4.58 -17.40 32.42
CA ALA A 230 -4.30 -17.62 33.84
C ALA A 230 -5.60 -17.82 34.65
N ALA A 231 -6.64 -17.01 34.41
CA ALA A 231 -7.93 -17.13 35.07
C ALA A 231 -8.61 -18.47 34.75
N LYS A 232 -8.64 -18.88 33.47
CA LYS A 232 -9.22 -20.16 33.04
C LYS A 232 -8.44 -21.36 33.59
N GLN A 233 -7.12 -21.24 33.71
CA GLN A 233 -6.28 -22.27 34.32
C GLN A 233 -6.57 -22.43 35.82
N GLN A 234 -6.79 -21.32 36.54
CA GLN A 234 -7.21 -21.34 37.95
C GLN A 234 -8.61 -21.95 38.12
N GLU A 235 -9.57 -21.62 37.25
CA GLU A 235 -10.91 -22.21 37.28
C GLU A 235 -10.88 -23.72 36.98
N ALA A 236 -10.08 -24.15 36.01
CA ALA A 236 -9.87 -25.56 35.71
C ALA A 236 -9.24 -26.31 36.89
N ALA A 237 -8.24 -25.72 37.56
CA ALA A 237 -7.61 -26.29 38.75
C ALA A 237 -8.60 -26.41 39.93
N ALA A 238 -9.49 -25.42 40.11
CA ALA A 238 -10.50 -25.44 41.17
C ALA A 238 -11.62 -26.48 40.94
N ARG A 239 -11.83 -26.91 39.69
CA ARG A 239 -12.82 -27.94 39.33
C ARG A 239 -12.29 -29.38 39.42
N ILE A 240 -10.99 -29.58 39.65
CA ILE A 240 -10.42 -30.91 39.91
C ILE A 240 -10.59 -31.20 41.42
N PRO A 241 -11.44 -32.17 41.83
CA PRO A 241 -11.58 -32.51 43.24
C PRO A 241 -10.25 -33.02 43.78
N SER A 242 -9.86 -32.47 44.93
CA SER A 242 -8.63 -32.75 45.65
C SER A 242 -8.58 -34.19 46.19
N THR A 243 -8.18 -35.14 45.35
CA THR A 243 -7.57 -36.38 45.86
C THR A 243 -6.06 -36.18 45.94
N GLY A 244 -5.66 -35.62 47.09
CA GLY A 244 -4.34 -35.65 47.71
C GLY A 244 -3.12 -35.83 46.80
N ALA A 245 -2.56 -34.72 46.31
CA ALA A 245 -1.13 -34.61 46.06
C ALA A 245 -0.70 -33.16 46.30
N SER A 246 0.15 -32.96 47.30
CA SER A 246 0.75 -31.66 47.60
C SER A 246 1.60 -31.22 46.39
N LEU A 247 1.14 -30.20 45.68
CA LEU A 247 1.90 -29.55 44.61
C LEU A 247 2.92 -28.61 45.28
N ALA A 248 4.16 -29.09 45.41
CA ALA A 248 5.27 -28.27 45.81
C ALA A 248 5.44 -27.11 44.81
N MET A 249 5.41 -25.87 45.30
CA MET A 249 5.80 -24.68 44.55
C MET A 249 7.30 -24.74 44.26
N PRO A 250 7.77 -24.73 43.00
CA PRO A 250 9.19 -24.53 42.73
C PRO A 250 9.50 -23.05 42.94
N SER A 251 10.04 -22.74 44.11
CA SER A 251 10.69 -21.45 44.38
C SER A 251 12.11 -21.52 43.82
N GLY A 252 12.30 -20.92 42.65
CA GLY A 252 13.55 -20.85 41.90
C GLY A 252 13.23 -20.82 40.41
N GLY A 253 13.63 -19.78 39.68
CA GLY A 253 13.40 -19.68 38.24
C GLY A 253 14.02 -20.89 37.54
N ASP A 254 13.18 -21.82 37.10
CA ASP A 254 13.59 -23.04 36.44
C ASP A 254 14.47 -22.67 35.23
N PRO A 255 15.75 -23.10 35.17
CA PRO A 255 16.65 -22.76 34.07
C PRO A 255 16.08 -23.17 32.71
N GLN A 256 15.24 -24.19 32.65
CA GLN A 256 14.54 -24.60 31.43
C GLN A 256 13.48 -23.57 31.00
N ARG A 257 12.78 -22.93 31.95
CA ARG A 257 11.82 -21.88 31.65
C ARG A 257 12.49 -20.60 31.16
N VAL A 258 13.59 -20.21 31.78
CA VAL A 258 14.37 -19.04 31.35
C VAL A 258 14.88 -19.22 29.91
N GLU A 259 15.33 -20.43 29.56
CA GLU A 259 15.78 -20.72 28.20
C GLU A 259 14.62 -20.72 27.18
N LEU A 260 13.44 -21.26 27.54
CA LEU A 260 12.25 -21.19 26.68
C LEU A 260 11.78 -19.74 26.46
N GLU A 261 11.80 -18.90 27.50
CA GLU A 261 11.49 -17.47 27.39
C GLU A 261 12.48 -16.74 26.48
N ARG A 262 13.78 -17.07 26.57
CA ARG A 262 14.81 -16.53 25.69
C ARG A 262 14.61 -16.95 24.23
N GLN A 263 14.25 -18.21 23.99
CA GLN A 263 13.97 -18.72 22.65
C GLN A 263 12.73 -18.08 22.03
N LEU A 264 11.68 -17.90 22.84
CA LEU A 264 10.46 -17.20 22.41
C LEU A 264 10.78 -15.77 21.99
N ALA A 265 11.52 -15.02 22.82
CA ALA A 265 11.93 -13.66 22.51
C ALA A 265 12.76 -13.58 21.23
N ALA A 266 13.69 -14.54 21.04
CA ALA A 266 14.50 -14.62 19.82
C ALA A 266 13.65 -14.89 18.57
N LYS A 267 12.70 -15.84 18.64
CA LYS A 267 11.82 -16.17 17.51
C LYS A 267 10.84 -15.05 17.17
N GLN A 268 10.31 -14.35 18.18
CA GLN A 268 9.50 -13.16 17.96
C GLN A 268 10.30 -12.02 17.32
N GLN A 269 11.58 -11.86 17.70
CA GLN A 269 12.47 -10.89 17.05
C GLN A 269 12.78 -11.29 15.61
N GLU A 270 13.01 -12.58 15.35
CA GLU A 270 13.24 -13.11 14.01
C GLU A 270 12.03 -12.86 13.08
N LEU A 271 10.81 -13.07 13.59
CA LEU A 271 9.58 -12.77 12.85
C LEU A 271 9.46 -11.27 12.53
N ARG A 272 9.72 -10.39 13.50
CA ARG A 272 9.72 -8.93 13.25
C ARG A 272 10.76 -8.53 12.22
N ASN A 273 11.99 -9.03 12.34
CA ASN A 273 13.06 -8.73 11.40
C ASN A 273 12.71 -9.23 9.98
N LEU A 274 12.06 -10.40 9.86
CA LEU A 274 11.57 -10.93 8.60
C LEU A 274 10.52 -9.99 7.98
N GLU A 275 9.52 -9.59 8.76
CA GLU A 275 8.45 -8.68 8.32
C GLU A 275 9.03 -7.32 7.87
N ASP A 276 9.93 -6.74 8.66
CA ASP A 276 10.61 -5.48 8.34
C ASP A 276 11.44 -5.60 7.05
N THR A 277 12.21 -6.68 6.91
CA THR A 277 13.02 -6.95 5.69
C THR A 277 12.13 -7.05 4.45
N ILE A 278 11.00 -7.75 4.56
CA ILE A 278 10.06 -7.90 3.44
C ILE A 278 9.45 -6.55 3.07
N VAL A 279 9.01 -5.77 4.07
CA VAL A 279 8.41 -4.45 3.85
C VAL A 279 9.41 -3.48 3.22
N GLU A 280 10.67 -3.48 3.68
CA GLU A 280 11.74 -2.66 3.12
C GLU A 280 12.03 -3.04 1.67
N ALA A 281 12.15 -4.34 1.36
CA ALA A 281 12.35 -4.81 -0.01
C ALA A 281 11.18 -4.41 -0.94
N VAL A 282 9.94 -4.49 -0.46
CA VAL A 282 8.76 -4.02 -1.22
C VAL A 282 8.80 -2.51 -1.45
N ARG A 283 9.20 -1.72 -0.45
CA ARG A 283 9.35 -0.26 -0.59
C ARG A 283 10.42 0.09 -1.61
N ASP A 284 11.57 -0.57 -1.57
CA ASP A 284 12.66 -0.34 -2.51
C ASP A 284 12.24 -0.64 -3.95
N LYS A 285 11.56 -1.76 -4.17
CA LYS A 285 11.04 -2.12 -5.50
C LYS A 285 9.93 -1.19 -5.97
N ALA A 286 9.03 -0.77 -5.08
CA ALA A 286 8.03 0.24 -5.39
C ALA A 286 8.68 1.58 -5.79
N ALA A 287 9.74 2.01 -5.11
CA ALA A 287 10.48 3.23 -5.45
C ALA A 287 11.18 3.12 -6.82
N GLN A 288 11.79 1.97 -7.13
CA GLN A 288 12.40 1.72 -8.45
C GLN A 288 11.37 1.79 -9.57
N ILE A 289 10.21 1.16 -9.39
CA ILE A 289 9.13 1.17 -10.39
C ILE A 289 8.51 2.57 -10.52
N ALA A 290 8.35 3.29 -9.41
CA ALA A 290 7.91 4.67 -9.41
C ALA A 290 8.84 5.56 -10.25
N ALA A 291 10.16 5.47 -10.02
CA ALA A 291 11.16 6.19 -10.79
C ALA A 291 11.12 5.80 -12.28
N ALA A 292 11.03 4.51 -12.60
CA ALA A 292 10.97 4.01 -13.98
C ALA A 292 9.70 4.47 -14.72
N LYS A 293 8.58 4.64 -14.01
CA LYS A 293 7.31 5.09 -14.56
C LYS A 293 7.08 6.60 -14.46
N GLY A 294 8.05 7.35 -13.95
CA GLY A 294 7.93 8.80 -13.75
C GLY A 294 6.85 9.18 -12.74
N LEU A 295 6.57 8.30 -11.77
CA LEU A 295 5.61 8.56 -10.70
C LEU A 295 6.24 9.44 -9.63
N SER A 296 5.51 10.46 -9.16
CA SER A 296 6.00 11.38 -8.12
C SER A 296 5.94 10.77 -6.73
N SER A 297 4.91 9.96 -6.47
CA SER A 297 4.65 9.32 -5.18
C SER A 297 3.92 7.98 -5.37
N VAL A 298 4.08 7.07 -4.41
CA VAL A 298 3.33 5.81 -4.35
C VAL A 298 2.54 5.76 -3.04
N LEU A 299 1.24 5.53 -3.13
CA LEU A 299 0.35 5.40 -1.98
C LEU A 299 0.06 3.93 -1.68
N THR A 300 0.06 3.56 -0.39
CA THR A 300 -0.27 2.20 0.05
C THR A 300 -1.78 2.07 0.27
N ASN A 301 -2.43 1.14 -0.43
CA ASN A 301 -3.87 0.85 -0.42
C ASN A 301 -4.75 2.07 -0.71
N VAL A 302 -5.31 2.14 -1.93
CA VAL A 302 -6.35 3.13 -2.26
C VAL A 302 -7.52 2.41 -2.94
N ASN A 303 -8.67 2.36 -2.26
CA ASN A 303 -9.90 1.71 -2.73
C ASN A 303 -10.81 2.61 -3.59
N THR A 304 -10.32 3.74 -4.10
CA THR A 304 -11.15 4.70 -4.85
C THR A 304 -10.66 4.94 -6.27
N ASN A 305 -11.60 5.27 -7.15
CA ASN A 305 -11.45 5.50 -8.59
C ASN A 305 -10.59 6.77 -8.86
N ILE A 306 -9.29 6.66 -8.62
CA ILE A 306 -8.29 7.65 -9.01
C ILE A 306 -7.65 7.21 -10.32
N SER A 307 -7.35 8.16 -11.21
CA SER A 307 -6.47 7.94 -12.38
C SER A 307 -5.01 7.76 -11.94
N ALA A 308 -4.79 6.86 -10.99
CA ALA A 308 -3.47 6.49 -10.49
C ALA A 308 -3.05 5.17 -11.10
N VAL A 309 -1.74 5.00 -11.26
CA VAL A 309 -1.17 3.79 -11.84
C VAL A 309 -0.99 2.77 -10.72
N ASP A 310 -1.79 1.71 -10.74
CA ASP A 310 -1.54 0.55 -9.88
C ASP A 310 -0.22 -0.12 -10.32
N ILE A 311 0.73 -0.20 -9.40
CA ILE A 311 2.05 -0.80 -9.61
C ILE A 311 2.22 -2.14 -8.87
N THR A 312 1.16 -2.65 -8.23
CA THR A 312 1.21 -3.86 -7.38
C THR A 312 1.74 -5.07 -8.15
N SER A 313 1.23 -5.31 -9.36
CA SER A 313 1.65 -6.44 -10.20
C SER A 313 3.10 -6.31 -10.65
N ASP A 314 3.56 -5.08 -10.96
CA ASP A 314 4.94 -4.83 -11.39
C ASP A 314 5.94 -5.06 -10.25
N VAL A 315 5.59 -4.62 -9.03
CA VAL A 315 6.40 -4.85 -7.83
C VAL A 315 6.48 -6.34 -7.52
N ILE A 316 5.35 -7.07 -7.62
CA ILE A 316 5.33 -8.52 -7.46
C ILE A 316 6.17 -9.24 -8.53
N ALA A 317 6.16 -8.75 -9.76
CA ALA A 317 6.93 -9.34 -10.86
C ALA A 317 8.45 -9.19 -10.62
N GLU A 318 8.91 -8.10 -10.02
CA GLU A 318 10.31 -7.90 -9.66
C GLU A 318 10.84 -8.96 -8.69
N PHE A 319 9.99 -9.49 -7.81
CA PHE A 319 10.37 -10.57 -6.89
C PHE A 319 10.39 -11.96 -7.54
N LYS A 320 9.82 -12.10 -8.74
CA LYS A 320 9.79 -13.36 -9.51
C LYS A 320 10.87 -13.43 -10.58
N LYS A 321 11.63 -12.36 -10.79
CA LYS A 321 12.79 -12.37 -11.68
C LYS A 321 13.92 -13.18 -11.00
N PRO A 322 14.54 -14.14 -11.72
CA PRO A 322 15.59 -15.00 -11.17
C PRO A 322 16.87 -14.24 -10.82
#